data_AF-A0A8T6UPG0-F1
#
_entry.id   AF-A0A8T6UPG0-F1
#
_cell.length_a   1.000
_cell.length_b   1.000
_cell.length_c   1.000
_cell.angle_alpha   90.00
_cell.angle_beta   90.00
_cell.angle_gamma   90.00
#
_symmetry.space_group_name_H-M   'P 1'
#
loop_
_entity.id
_entity.type
_entity.pdbx_description
1 polymer ?
#
loop_
_entity_poly.entity_id
_entity_poly.type
_entity_poly.pdbx_seq_one_letter_code
_entity_poly.pdbx_strand_id
1 'polypeptide(L)' 'GKTTTGRCILHLEDPTDGEVVYAGQNLSTLDRNEIKDLRKRMQITFQDPYESLNPKQSIF' A
#
# COMPACT_ATOMS: atom_id res chain seq x y z
N GLY A 1 10.38 11.15 -5.07
CA GLY A 1 9.84 11.59 -3.76
C GLY A 1 8.49 10.97 -3.50
N LYS A 2 7.42 11.55 -4.08
CA LYS A 2 6.02 11.15 -3.83
C LYS A 2 5.74 9.64 -3.97
N THR A 3 6.16 9.02 -5.07
CA THR A 3 5.91 7.60 -5.35
C THR A 3 6.63 6.67 -4.36
N THR A 4 7.90 6.94 -4.06
CA THR A 4 8.69 6.17 -3.08
C THR A 4 8.10 6.27 -1.68
N THR A 5 7.75 7.48 -1.24
CA THR A 5 7.07 7.70 0.04
C THR A 5 5.72 6.99 0.10
N GLY A 6 4.92 7.06 -0.97
CA GLY A 6 3.66 6.33 -1.07
C GLY A 6 3.86 4.81 -0.98
N ARG A 7 4.88 4.25 -1.64
CA ARG A 7 5.22 2.82 -1.56
C ARG A 7 5.66 2.41 -0.15
N CYS A 8 6.42 3.25 0.54
CA CYS A 8 6.81 3.01 1.94
C CYS A 8 5.58 3.01 2.86
N ILE A 9 4.67 3.97 2.70
CA ILE A 9 3.43 4.05 3.49
C ILE A 9 2.54 2.82 3.27
N LEU A 10 2.52 2.30 2.05
CA LEU A 10 1.74 1.12 1.66
C LEU A 10 2.45 -0.21 1.96
N HIS A 11 3.65 -0.15 2.55
CA HIS A 11 4.50 -1.30 2.82
C HIS A 11 4.69 -2.18 1.57
N LEU A 12 4.92 -1.50 0.44
CA LEU A 12 5.33 -2.08 -0.85
C LEU A 12 6.86 -2.00 -1.04
N GLU A 13 7.52 -1.16 -0.26
CA GLU A 13 8.97 -0.94 -0.24
C GLU A 13 9.38 -0.60 1.20
N ASP A 14 10.51 -1.14 1.66
CA ASP A 14 11.00 -0.88 3.02
C ASP A 14 11.63 0.53 3.11
N PRO A 15 11.28 1.33 4.12
CA PRO A 15 11.94 2.62 4.34
C PRO A 15 13.42 2.40 4.70
N THR A 16 14.30 3.24 4.16
CA THR A 16 15.73 3.20 4.49
C THR A 16 16.00 3.53 5.96
N ASP A 17 15.18 4.41 6.54
CA ASP A 17 15.20 4.76 7.96
C ASP A 17 13.82 5.29 8.40
N GLY A 18 13.55 5.28 9.69
CA GLY A 18 12.27 5.69 10.29
C GLY A 18 11.19 4.59 10.30
N GLU A 19 10.01 4.97 10.79
CA GLU A 19 8.88 4.06 10.94
C GLU A 19 7.61 4.62 10.31
N VAL A 20 6.78 3.72 9.79
CA VAL A 20 5.44 4.04 9.31
C VAL A 20 4.45 3.48 10.32
N VAL A 21 3.71 4.36 11.01
CA VAL A 21 2.68 3.96 11.96
C VAL A 21 1.30 4.18 11.35
N TYR A 22 0.50 3.11 11.28
CA TYR A 22 -0.88 3.16 10.82
C TYR A 22 -1.80 2.52 11.87
N ALA A 23 -2.86 3.23 12.27
CA ALA A 23 -3.81 2.76 13.28
C ALA A 23 -3.14 2.29 14.61
N GLY A 24 -2.04 2.94 15.01
CA GLY A 24 -1.28 2.58 16.20
C GLY A 24 -0.36 1.36 16.05
N GLN A 25 -0.21 0.82 14.85
CA GLN A 25 0.71 -0.29 14.54
C GLN A 25 1.84 0.20 13.64
N ASN A 26 3.08 -0.10 14.02
CA ASN A 26 4.23 0.11 13.15
C ASN A 26 4.22 -0.95 12.03
N LEU A 27 4.15 -0.49 10.78
CA LEU A 27 4.06 -1.34 9.60
C LEU A 27 5.37 -2.10 9.32
N SER A 28 6.51 -1.54 9.71
CA SER A 28 7.83 -2.17 9.53
C SER A 28 8.04 -3.40 10.42
N THR A 29 7.21 -3.57 11.45
CA THR A 29 7.28 -4.69 12.40
C THR A 29 6.25 -5.79 12.14
N LEU A 30 5.39 -5.61 11.13
CA LEU A 30 4.31 -6.56 10.83
C LEU A 30 4.85 -7.81 10.14
N ASP A 31 4.28 -8.96 10.49
CA ASP A 31 4.56 -10.20 9.79
C ASP A 31 3.80 -10.29 8.44
N ARG A 32 4.12 -11.33 7.66
CA ARG A 32 3.51 -11.54 6.33
C ARG A 32 1.98 -11.69 6.40
N ASN A 33 1.42 -12.25 7.47
CA ASN A 33 -0.02 -12.45 7.64
C ASN A 33 -0.69 -11.13 8.03
N GLU A 34 -0.10 -10.37 8.94
CA GLU A 34 -0.59 -9.06 9.37
C GLU A 34 -0.57 -8.06 8.20
N ILE A 35 0.48 -8.07 7.38
CA ILE A 35 0.56 -7.27 6.14
C ILE A 35 -0.57 -7.68 5.18
N LYS A 36 -0.84 -8.97 5.02
CA LYS A 36 -1.91 -9.47 4.14
C LYS A 36 -3.28 -8.99 4.62
N ASP A 37 -3.53 -8.98 5.91
CA ASP A 37 -4.80 -8.49 6.48
C ASP A 37 -4.90 -6.96 6.46
N LEU A 38 -3.79 -6.25 6.63
CA LEU A 38 -3.72 -4.81 6.43
C LEU A 38 -4.06 -4.42 4.99
N ARG A 39 -3.50 -5.12 3.99
CA ARG A 39 -3.77 -4.85 2.56
C ARG A 39 -5.24 -5.01 2.18
N LYS A 40 -6.02 -5.85 2.87
CA LYS A 40 -7.48 -5.92 2.68
C LYS A 40 -8.22 -4.66 3.13
N ARG A 41 -7.63 -3.89 4.06
CA ARG A 41 -8.17 -2.66 4.62
C ARG A 41 -7.67 -1.39 3.93
N MET A 42 -6.67 -1.52 3.03
CA MET A 42 -6.10 -0.40 2.29
C MET A 42 -6.47 -0.51 0.81
N GLN A 43 -7.32 0.41 0.32
CA GLN A 43 -7.50 0.59 -1.12
C GLN A 43 -6.55 1.68 -1.61
N ILE A 44 -5.75 1.34 -2.61
CA ILE A 44 -4.81 2.28 -3.22
C ILE A 44 -5.49 2.85 -4.46
N THR A 45 -5.76 4.14 -4.46
CA THR A 45 -6.12 4.88 -5.68
C THR A 45 -4.85 5.57 -6.18
N PHE A 46 -4.26 5.03 -7.24
CA PHE A 46 -3.15 5.71 -7.91
C PHE A 46 -3.68 6.96 -8.64
N GLN A 47 -2.84 7.98 -8.76
CA GLN A 47 -3.22 9.28 -9.34
C GLN A 47 -3.72 9.18 -10.80
N ASP A 48 -3.45 8.07 -11.48
CA ASP A 48 -4.07 7.72 -12.75
C ASP A 48 -4.92 6.44 -12.61
N PRO A 49 -6.24 6.55 -12.35
CA PRO A 49 -7.11 5.38 -12.24
C PRO A 49 -7.20 4.60 -13.57
N TYR A 50 -6.94 5.26 -14.70
CA TYR A 50 -7.01 4.67 -16.04
C TYR A 50 -5.90 3.65 -16.34
N GLU A 51 -4.69 3.79 -15.77
CA GLU A 51 -3.61 2.81 -15.98
C GLU A 51 -3.74 1.57 -15.08
N SER A 52 -4.56 1.64 -14.03
CA SER A 52 -4.75 0.56 -13.06
C SER A 52 -5.94 -0.37 -13.37
N LEU A 53 -6.80 0.02 -14.30
CA LEU A 53 -7.93 -0.78 -14.76
C LEU A 53 -7.47 -1.77 -15.82
N ASN A 54 -7.59 -3.07 -15.55
CA ASN A 54 -7.47 -4.09 -16.58
C ASN A 54 -8.66 -3.94 -17.54
N PRO A 55 -8.47 -3.56 -18.82
CA PRO A 55 -9.57 -3.34 -19.76
C PRO A 55 -10.38 -4.61 -20.06
N LYS A 56 -9.95 -5.78 -19.56
CA LYS A 56 -10.68 -7.05 -19.63
C LYS A 56 -11.63 -7.32 -18.46
N GLN A 57 -11.66 -6.48 -17.42
CA GLN A 57 -12.64 -6.60 -16.35
C GLN A 57 -13.79 -5.62 -16.56
N SER A 58 -14.93 -6.18 -16.93
CA SER A 58 -16.19 -5.46 -17.12
C SER A 58 -16.75 -5.00 -15.77
N ILE A 59 -17.05 -3.70 -15.64
CA ILE A 59 -17.78 -3.12 -14.48
C ILE A 59 -19.28 -3.15 -14.80
N PHE A 60 -19.82 -4.32 -15.09
CA PHE A 60 -21.25 -4.53 -15.35
C PHE A 60 -21.74 -5.75 -14.55
#